data_AF-A0A7Y0TK17-F1
#
_entry.id   AF-A0A7Y0TK17-F1
#
_cell.length_a   1.000
_cell.length_b   1.000
_cell.length_c   1.000
_cell.angle_alpha   90.00
_cell.angle_beta   90.00
_cell.angle_gamma   90.00
#
_symmetry.space_group_name_H-M   'P 1'
#
loop_
_entity.id
_entity.type
_entity.pdbx_description
1 polymer ?
#
loop_
_entity_poly.entity_id
_entity_poly.type
_entity_poly.pdbx_seq_one_letter_code
_entity_poly.pdbx_strand_id
1 'polypeptide(L)'
;MKERTESDLAKEKSELEKFISILEEKERAFNELAVTFDQFKQRYSSAVGRKQLELNRLHAELNELMARKVPYGHGPKQKISGISSPPLDNSADQYSVANLKTQPALHTFSEVKEVKKVYRKIASIIHPDKAAEARSRPLRTKLMAELNEAYACKDTMKMQRILQKWHESPEAVAGDDIAAELIRTQRAVAIIKRRLMEIETSTSKIITSDMYVMMVKVQEAERVGRDILAEMTISIDAKIKDAQNKLVIRMFG
;
A
#
# COMPACT_ATOMS: atom_id res chain seq x y z
N MET A 1 31.44 -31.85 6.51
CA MET A 1 30.39 -31.26 5.63
C MET A 1 29.50 -32.41 5.20
N LYS A 2 28.21 -32.42 5.56
CA LYS A 2 27.29 -33.47 5.11
C LYS A 2 27.17 -33.36 3.59
N GLU A 3 27.49 -34.42 2.84
CA GLU A 3 27.21 -34.46 1.41
C GLU A 3 25.71 -34.20 1.21
N ARG A 4 25.38 -33.08 0.56
CA ARG A 4 24.00 -32.76 0.19
C ARG A 4 23.60 -33.72 -0.92
N THR A 5 22.57 -34.50 -0.68
CA THR A 5 22.17 -35.59 -1.58
C THR A 5 21.11 -35.13 -2.58
N GLU A 6 20.96 -35.86 -3.69
CA GLU A 6 19.82 -35.68 -4.61
C GLU A 6 18.48 -35.83 -3.89
N SER A 7 18.41 -36.67 -2.85
CA SER A 7 17.23 -36.82 -2.01
C SER A 7 16.88 -35.54 -1.23
N ASP A 8 17.88 -34.79 -0.76
CA ASP A 8 17.64 -33.53 -0.04
C ASP A 8 17.11 -32.46 -1.01
N LEU A 9 17.68 -32.40 -2.22
CA LEU A 9 17.20 -31.50 -3.26
C LEU A 9 15.77 -31.82 -3.69
N ALA A 10 15.43 -33.09 -3.86
CA ALA A 10 14.08 -33.51 -4.21
C ALA A 10 13.05 -33.11 -3.13
N LYS A 11 13.39 -33.26 -1.85
CA LYS A 11 12.54 -32.82 -0.74
C LYS A 11 12.31 -31.31 -0.75
N GLU A 12 13.38 -30.52 -0.91
CA GLU A 12 13.28 -29.06 -0.94
C GLU A 12 12.47 -28.58 -2.15
N LYS A 13 12.63 -29.21 -3.33
CA LYS A 13 11.82 -28.89 -4.52
C LYS A 13 10.34 -29.20 -4.32
N SER A 14 10.02 -30.34 -3.69
CA SER A 14 8.62 -30.65 -3.34
C SER A 14 8.05 -29.66 -2.32
N GLU A 15 8.84 -29.21 -1.35
CA GLU A 15 8.42 -28.16 -0.41
C GLU A 15 8.19 -26.82 -1.13
N LEU A 16 9.06 -26.47 -2.08
CA LEU A 16 8.91 -25.27 -2.90
C LEU A 16 7.59 -25.30 -3.71
N GLU A 17 7.27 -26.42 -4.36
CA GLU A 17 6.02 -26.58 -5.13
C GLU A 17 4.77 -26.42 -4.26
N LYS A 18 4.80 -26.95 -3.02
CA LYS A 18 3.71 -26.75 -2.05
C LYS A 18 3.56 -25.28 -1.70
N PHE A 19 4.66 -24.57 -1.44
CA PHE A 19 4.61 -23.14 -1.13
C PHE A 19 4.15 -22.29 -2.31
N ILE A 20 4.52 -22.64 -3.54
CA ILE A 20 4.02 -21.98 -4.76
C ILE A 20 2.49 -22.13 -4.83
N SER A 21 1.98 -23.34 -4.66
CA SER A 21 0.53 -23.60 -4.71
C SER A 21 -0.23 -22.81 -3.64
N ILE A 22 0.30 -22.77 -2.41
CA ILE A 22 -0.27 -21.97 -1.32
C ILE A 22 -0.23 -20.48 -1.65
N LEU A 23 0.88 -20.00 -2.22
CA LEU A 23 1.02 -18.59 -2.61
C LEU A 23 -0.01 -18.19 -3.66
N GLU A 24 -0.20 -19.00 -4.70
CA GLU A 24 -1.19 -18.73 -5.76
C GLU A 24 -2.62 -18.65 -5.20
N GLU A 25 -2.98 -19.56 -4.27
CA GLU A 25 -4.28 -19.54 -3.60
C GLU A 25 -4.45 -18.27 -2.76
N LYS A 26 -3.44 -17.93 -1.93
CA LYS A 26 -3.49 -16.74 -1.07
C LYS A 26 -3.50 -15.44 -1.86
N GLU A 27 -2.75 -15.35 -2.96
CA GLU A 27 -2.76 -14.18 -3.84
C GLU A 27 -4.12 -14.00 -4.52
N ARG A 28 -4.73 -15.08 -4.99
CA ARG A 28 -6.08 -15.04 -5.56
C ARG A 28 -7.09 -14.52 -4.55
N ALA A 29 -7.12 -15.10 -3.35
CA ALA A 29 -8.04 -14.71 -2.29
C ALA A 29 -7.83 -13.25 -1.84
N PHE A 30 -6.58 -12.82 -1.71
CA PHE A 30 -6.25 -11.44 -1.37
C PHE A 30 -6.69 -10.46 -2.45
N ASN A 31 -6.45 -10.76 -3.72
CA ASN A 31 -6.85 -9.89 -4.83
C ASN A 31 -8.37 -9.75 -4.92
N GLU A 32 -9.13 -10.83 -4.74
CA GLU A 32 -10.59 -10.79 -4.71
C GLU A 32 -11.11 -9.93 -3.56
N LEU A 33 -10.54 -10.10 -2.35
CA LEU A 33 -10.87 -9.29 -1.19
C LEU A 33 -10.54 -7.80 -1.43
N ALA A 34 -9.35 -7.50 -1.95
CA ALA A 34 -8.89 -6.14 -2.20
C ALA A 34 -9.79 -5.41 -3.22
N VAL A 35 -10.14 -6.07 -4.32
CA VAL A 35 -11.04 -5.51 -5.34
C VAL A 35 -12.43 -5.24 -4.74
N THR A 36 -12.99 -6.19 -4.02
CA THR A 36 -14.31 -6.04 -3.38
C THR A 36 -14.30 -4.88 -2.36
N PHE A 37 -13.23 -4.81 -1.57
CA PHE A 37 -13.05 -3.75 -0.57
C PHE A 37 -12.90 -2.36 -1.21
N ASP A 38 -12.14 -2.25 -2.30
CA ASP A 38 -11.96 -0.99 -3.03
C ASP A 38 -13.26 -0.51 -3.69
N GLN A 39 -14.01 -1.43 -4.30
CA GLN A 39 -15.33 -1.12 -4.87
C GLN A 39 -16.29 -0.62 -3.78
N PHE A 40 -16.32 -1.26 -2.61
CA PHE A 40 -17.14 -0.79 -1.50
C PHE A 40 -16.71 0.60 -1.01
N LYS A 41 -15.41 0.86 -0.85
CA LYS A 41 -14.90 2.19 -0.48
C LYS A 41 -15.37 3.27 -1.44
N GLN A 42 -15.30 3.01 -2.74
CA GLN A 42 -15.75 3.96 -3.77
C GLN A 42 -17.25 4.22 -3.67
N ARG A 43 -18.06 3.17 -3.49
CA ARG A 43 -19.51 3.28 -3.31
C ARG A 43 -19.86 4.07 -2.04
N TYR A 44 -19.23 3.76 -0.91
CA TYR A 44 -19.41 4.45 0.36
C TYR A 44 -19.04 5.94 0.25
N SER A 45 -17.88 6.25 -0.33
CA SER A 45 -17.41 7.62 -0.52
C SER A 45 -18.36 8.44 -1.40
N SER A 46 -18.90 7.82 -2.46
CA SER A 46 -19.84 8.47 -3.37
C SER A 46 -21.19 8.75 -2.73
N ALA A 47 -21.72 7.81 -1.94
CA ALA A 47 -23.02 7.95 -1.29
C ALA A 47 -22.97 8.85 -0.04
N VAL A 48 -22.03 8.57 0.86
CA VAL A 48 -21.98 9.15 2.21
C VAL A 48 -20.92 10.25 2.32
N GLY A 49 -19.77 10.08 1.68
CA GLY A 49 -18.58 10.92 1.87
C GLY A 49 -18.82 12.41 1.58
N ARG A 50 -19.46 12.74 0.46
CA ARG A 50 -19.75 14.15 0.10
C ARG A 50 -20.66 14.85 1.12
N LYS A 51 -21.73 14.17 1.55
CA LYS A 51 -22.69 14.71 2.54
C LYS A 51 -22.05 14.85 3.91
N GLN A 52 -21.20 13.89 4.31
CA GLN A 52 -20.48 13.97 5.58
C GLN A 52 -19.49 15.16 5.59
N LEU A 53 -18.83 15.45 4.47
CA LEU A 53 -17.96 16.62 4.34
C LEU A 53 -18.75 17.93 4.48
N GLU A 54 -19.92 18.02 3.84
CA GLU A 54 -20.81 19.18 3.98
C GLU A 54 -21.26 19.38 5.43
N LEU A 55 -21.72 18.32 6.09
CA LEU A 55 -22.13 18.38 7.49
C LEU A 55 -20.98 18.85 8.39
N ASN A 56 -19.76 18.34 8.17
CA ASN A 56 -18.57 18.75 8.91
C ASN A 56 -18.25 20.24 8.68
N ARG A 57 -18.40 20.74 7.45
CA ARG A 57 -18.22 22.16 7.12
C ARG A 57 -19.21 23.03 7.91
N LEU A 58 -20.50 22.66 7.91
CA LEU A 58 -21.54 23.40 8.62
C LEU A 58 -21.33 23.38 10.14
N HIS A 59 -20.89 22.25 10.70
CA HIS A 59 -20.52 22.19 12.11
C HIS A 59 -19.32 23.07 12.46
N ALA A 60 -18.31 23.13 11.60
CA ALA A 60 -17.15 24.02 11.80
C ALA A 60 -17.58 25.48 11.80
N GLU A 61 -18.44 25.88 10.86
CA GLU A 61 -19.00 27.24 10.76
C GLU A 61 -19.83 27.61 12.00
N LEU A 62 -20.67 26.68 12.49
CA LEU A 62 -21.42 26.87 13.73
C LEU A 62 -20.51 27.06 14.94
N ASN A 63 -19.44 26.27 15.04
CA ASN A 63 -18.48 26.37 16.14
C ASN A 63 -17.71 27.69 16.10
N GLU A 64 -17.34 28.17 14.91
CA GLU A 64 -16.69 29.46 14.75
C GLU A 64 -17.60 30.62 15.18
N LEU A 65 -18.87 30.61 14.77
CA LEU A 65 -19.84 31.63 15.19
C LEU A 65 -20.08 31.61 16.71
N MET A 66 -20.08 30.42 17.32
CA MET A 66 -20.18 30.27 18.78
C MET A 66 -18.94 30.83 19.49
N ALA A 67 -17.74 30.58 18.96
CA ALA A 67 -16.51 31.10 19.53
C ALA A 67 -16.43 32.63 19.43
N ARG A 68 -16.97 33.24 18.37
CA ARG A 68 -17.00 34.71 18.19
C ARG A 68 -17.96 35.42 19.16
N LYS A 69 -19.05 34.78 19.60
CA LYS A 69 -20.03 35.36 20.54
C LYS A 69 -19.66 35.19 22.03
N VAL A 70 -18.56 34.50 22.36
CA VAL A 70 -18.10 34.31 23.76
C VAL A 70 -16.82 35.13 24.01
N PRO A 71 -16.86 36.24 24.79
CA PRO A 71 -15.66 36.86 25.30
C PRO A 71 -15.09 35.94 26.40
N TYR A 72 -13.92 35.36 26.14
CA TYR A 72 -13.06 34.62 27.09
C TYR A 72 -13.77 33.88 28.24
N GLY A 73 -14.03 32.58 28.05
CA GLY A 73 -14.41 31.69 29.15
C GLY A 73 -14.70 30.27 28.68
N HIS A 74 -13.80 29.34 29.02
CA HIS A 74 -13.85 27.87 28.85
C HIS A 74 -15.00 27.29 27.99
N GLY A 75 -14.72 27.04 26.71
CA GLY A 75 -15.64 26.36 25.81
C GLY A 75 -15.90 24.89 26.22
N PRO A 76 -17.15 24.41 26.22
CA PRO A 76 -17.45 23.01 26.49
C PRO A 76 -17.01 22.15 25.31
N LYS A 77 -16.16 21.15 25.57
CA LYS A 77 -15.85 20.08 24.60
C LYS A 77 -17.09 19.18 24.44
N GLN A 78 -18.04 19.59 23.60
CA GLN A 78 -19.08 18.69 23.14
C GLN A 78 -18.45 17.66 22.20
N LYS A 79 -18.22 16.45 22.71
CA LYS A 79 -18.01 15.27 21.86
C LYS A 79 -19.27 15.08 21.02
N ILE A 80 -19.14 15.25 19.71
CA ILE A 80 -20.19 14.90 18.75
C ILE A 80 -20.30 13.38 18.79
N SER A 81 -21.17 12.85 19.65
CA SER A 81 -21.54 11.44 19.67
C SER A 81 -22.55 11.19 18.55
N GLY A 82 -22.07 10.80 17.38
CA GLY A 82 -22.94 10.50 16.26
C GLY A 82 -22.22 9.64 15.24
N ILE A 83 -22.16 8.34 15.51
CA ILE A 83 -21.59 7.29 14.67
C ILE A 83 -20.16 7.65 14.24
N SER A 84 -19.16 7.10 14.93
CA SER A 84 -17.79 7.11 14.40
C SER A 84 -17.84 6.59 12.97
N SER A 85 -17.78 7.49 12.00
CA SER A 85 -17.50 7.10 10.63
C SER A 85 -16.13 6.40 10.72
N PRO A 86 -15.96 5.23 10.10
CA PRO A 86 -14.63 4.69 9.87
C PRO A 86 -13.76 5.85 9.40
N PRO A 87 -12.54 6.02 9.94
CA PRO A 87 -11.60 6.93 9.33
C PRO A 87 -11.62 6.62 7.84
N LEU A 88 -12.08 7.58 7.04
CA LEU A 88 -11.78 7.54 5.62
C LEU A 88 -10.27 7.66 5.62
N ASP A 89 -9.60 6.52 5.50
CA ASP A 89 -8.20 6.51 5.15
C ASP A 89 -8.17 7.29 3.84
N ASN A 90 -7.74 8.54 3.94
CA ASN A 90 -7.48 9.41 2.81
C ASN A 90 -6.23 8.86 2.11
N SER A 91 -6.25 7.60 1.70
CA SER A 91 -5.30 7.05 0.74
C SER A 91 -5.55 7.62 -0.67
N ALA A 92 -6.46 8.59 -0.80
CA ALA A 92 -6.52 9.54 -1.91
C ALA A 92 -5.40 10.61 -1.84
N ASP A 93 -4.59 10.66 -0.77
CA ASP A 93 -3.38 11.48 -0.69
C ASP A 93 -2.10 10.74 -1.13
N GLN A 94 -2.19 9.58 -1.81
CA GLN A 94 -1.03 8.90 -2.41
C GLN A 94 -0.85 9.11 -3.91
N TYR A 95 -1.61 10.05 -4.50
CA TYR A 95 -1.27 10.65 -5.79
C TYR A 95 -1.50 12.17 -5.75
N SER A 96 -0.87 12.85 -4.79
CA SER A 96 -0.59 14.26 -4.98
C SER A 96 0.43 14.38 -6.12
N VAL A 97 -0.08 14.71 -7.32
CA VAL A 97 0.71 15.30 -8.40
C VAL A 97 1.11 16.71 -7.95
N ALA A 98 1.95 16.78 -6.92
CA ALA A 98 2.53 18.02 -6.42
C ALA A 98 3.71 18.37 -7.31
N ASN A 99 3.37 19.04 -8.40
CA ASN A 99 4.06 20.18 -8.98
C ASN A 99 5.58 20.23 -8.78
N LEU A 100 6.26 19.99 -9.90
CA LEU A 100 7.66 20.26 -10.18
C LEU A 100 8.10 21.62 -9.62
N LYS A 101 8.64 21.63 -8.40
CA LYS A 101 9.64 22.64 -8.03
C LYS A 101 10.98 22.18 -8.60
N THR A 102 11.18 22.50 -9.87
CA THR A 102 12.51 22.56 -10.47
C THR A 102 13.30 23.65 -9.74
N GLN A 103 13.92 23.30 -8.62
CA GLN A 103 15.10 24.00 -8.14
C GLN A 103 16.29 23.34 -8.83
N PRO A 104 17.10 24.07 -9.63
CA PRO A 104 18.39 23.54 -10.04
C PRO A 104 19.27 23.51 -8.78
N ALA A 105 19.24 22.39 -8.05
CA ALA A 105 20.28 22.09 -7.09
C ALA A 105 21.59 22.00 -7.88
N LEU A 106 22.46 22.97 -7.66
CA LEU A 106 23.87 22.91 -8.05
C LEU A 106 24.48 21.69 -7.34
N HIS A 107 24.33 20.52 -7.96
CA HIS A 107 24.99 19.31 -7.49
C HIS A 107 26.48 19.52 -7.61
N THR A 108 27.19 19.33 -6.51
CA THR A 108 28.65 19.39 -6.53
C THR A 108 29.17 18.34 -7.51
N PHE A 109 30.21 18.66 -8.28
CA PHE A 109 30.87 17.70 -9.19
C PHE A 109 31.29 16.39 -8.49
N SER A 110 31.47 16.43 -7.17
CA SER A 110 31.79 15.30 -6.32
C SER A 110 30.64 14.29 -6.19
N GLU A 111 29.41 14.76 -5.94
CA GLU A 111 28.22 13.90 -5.82
C GLU A 111 27.93 13.13 -7.12
N VAL A 112 28.10 13.79 -8.28
CA VAL A 112 27.88 13.17 -9.59
C VAL A 112 28.90 12.06 -9.87
N LYS A 113 30.15 12.24 -9.41
CA LYS A 113 31.21 11.22 -9.56
C LYS A 113 30.92 9.99 -8.71
N GLU A 114 30.46 10.18 -7.48
CA GLU A 114 30.11 9.07 -6.57
C GLU A 114 28.90 8.28 -7.08
N VAL A 115 27.83 8.95 -7.54
CA VAL A 115 26.65 8.28 -8.13
C VAL A 115 27.05 7.44 -9.35
N LYS A 116 27.91 7.98 -10.24
CA LYS A 116 28.42 7.26 -11.42
C LYS A 116 29.31 6.07 -11.04
N LYS A 117 30.03 6.14 -9.93
CA LYS A 117 30.87 5.03 -9.42
C LYS A 117 30.00 3.90 -8.87
N VAL A 118 29.00 4.23 -8.06
CA VAL A 118 28.02 3.28 -7.52
C VAL A 118 27.28 2.58 -8.65
N TYR A 119 26.76 3.35 -9.61
CA TYR A 119 26.07 2.81 -10.78
C TYR A 119 26.93 1.81 -11.56
N ARG A 120 28.18 2.17 -11.91
CA ARG A 120 29.08 1.28 -12.66
C ARG A 120 29.40 0.00 -11.91
N LYS A 121 29.61 0.07 -10.59
CA LYS A 121 29.84 -1.11 -9.75
C LYS A 121 28.65 -2.06 -9.82
N ILE A 122 27.44 -1.54 -9.69
CA ILE A 122 26.22 -2.35 -9.70
C ILE A 122 25.94 -2.92 -11.09
N ALA A 123 26.02 -2.07 -12.13
CA ALA A 123 25.83 -2.48 -13.52
C ALA A 123 26.78 -3.62 -13.91
N SER A 124 28.05 -3.57 -13.47
CA SER A 124 29.02 -4.64 -13.70
C SER A 124 28.63 -5.98 -13.06
N ILE A 125 27.86 -5.97 -11.97
CA ILE A 125 27.41 -7.17 -11.26
C ILE A 125 26.15 -7.74 -11.92
N ILE A 126 25.18 -6.89 -12.27
CA ILE A 126 23.85 -7.29 -12.75
C ILE A 126 23.70 -7.27 -14.27
N HIS A 127 24.77 -7.00 -15.03
CA HIS A 127 24.68 -6.88 -16.50
C HIS A 127 24.09 -8.14 -17.15
N PRO A 128 23.13 -8.02 -18.09
CA PRO A 128 22.54 -9.16 -18.80
C PRO A 128 23.56 -10.01 -19.56
N ASP A 129 24.57 -9.37 -20.15
CA ASP A 129 25.62 -10.09 -20.92
C ASP A 129 26.61 -10.87 -20.04
N LYS A 130 26.57 -10.68 -18.73
CA LYS A 130 27.34 -11.50 -17.77
C LYS A 130 26.51 -12.66 -17.21
N ALA A 131 25.35 -12.95 -17.80
CA ALA A 131 24.58 -14.14 -17.48
C ALA A 131 25.35 -15.39 -17.92
N ALA A 132 25.98 -16.08 -16.96
CA ALA A 132 26.59 -17.39 -17.22
C ALA A 132 25.53 -18.44 -17.61
N GLU A 133 24.33 -18.31 -17.05
CA GLU A 133 23.21 -19.22 -17.28
C GLU A 133 22.03 -18.45 -17.88
N ALA A 134 21.38 -19.04 -18.89
CA ALA A 134 20.25 -18.44 -19.60
C ALA A 134 19.11 -18.00 -18.66
N ARG A 135 18.86 -18.76 -17.58
CA ARG A 135 17.82 -18.45 -16.58
C ARG A 135 18.03 -17.13 -15.84
N SER A 136 19.27 -16.66 -15.68
CA SER A 136 19.56 -15.42 -14.94
C SER A 136 19.38 -14.16 -15.80
N ARG A 137 19.38 -14.31 -17.13
CA ARG A 137 19.34 -13.20 -18.09
C ARG A 137 18.07 -12.33 -17.96
N PRO A 138 16.85 -12.88 -17.81
CA PRO A 138 15.63 -12.07 -17.64
C PRO A 138 15.66 -11.19 -16.39
N LEU A 139 16.05 -11.75 -15.23
CA LEU A 139 16.14 -10.98 -13.98
C LEU A 139 17.19 -9.87 -14.10
N ARG A 140 18.35 -10.18 -14.66
CA ARG A 140 19.42 -9.19 -14.93
C ARG A 140 18.92 -8.05 -15.81
N THR A 141 18.19 -8.35 -16.89
CA THR A 141 17.60 -7.33 -17.78
C THR A 141 16.64 -6.41 -17.02
N LYS A 142 15.75 -6.98 -16.21
CA LYS A 142 14.81 -6.20 -15.39
C LYS A 142 15.52 -5.30 -14.38
N LEU A 143 16.46 -5.87 -13.61
CA LEU A 143 17.21 -5.10 -12.61
C LEU A 143 18.09 -4.02 -13.26
N MET A 144 18.62 -4.26 -14.46
CA MET A 144 19.37 -3.25 -15.21
C MET A 144 18.47 -2.09 -15.63
N ALA A 145 17.23 -2.36 -16.07
CA ALA A 145 16.26 -1.30 -16.35
C ALA A 145 15.92 -0.47 -15.09
N GLU A 146 15.62 -1.14 -13.96
CA GLU A 146 15.39 -0.47 -12.67
C GLU A 146 16.61 0.37 -12.24
N LEU A 147 17.83 -0.10 -12.51
CA LEU A 147 19.07 0.59 -12.19
C LEU A 147 19.25 1.85 -13.04
N ASN A 148 18.93 1.78 -14.32
CA ASN A 148 18.99 2.93 -15.24
C ASN A 148 18.04 4.04 -14.78
N GLU A 149 16.82 3.70 -14.38
CA GLU A 149 15.87 4.67 -13.80
C GLU A 149 16.41 5.29 -12.51
N ALA A 150 16.92 4.47 -11.59
CA ALA A 150 17.51 4.94 -10.34
C ALA A 150 18.68 5.90 -10.60
N TYR A 151 19.47 5.64 -11.65
CA TYR A 151 20.56 6.51 -12.09
C TYR A 151 20.08 7.84 -12.65
N ALA A 152 19.03 7.83 -13.48
CA ALA A 152 18.43 9.06 -13.98
C ALA A 152 17.94 9.96 -12.84
N CYS A 153 17.36 9.37 -11.78
CA CYS A 153 16.92 10.09 -10.59
C CYS A 153 18.03 10.37 -9.55
N LYS A 154 19.28 9.91 -9.79
CA LYS A 154 20.40 9.96 -8.84
C LYS A 154 20.08 9.34 -7.46
N ASP A 155 19.15 8.38 -7.41
CA ASP A 155 18.71 7.72 -6.18
C ASP A 155 19.65 6.55 -5.84
N THR A 156 20.72 6.85 -5.13
CA THR A 156 21.73 5.87 -4.70
C THR A 156 21.15 4.81 -3.74
N MET A 157 20.12 5.14 -2.97
CA MET A 157 19.44 4.20 -2.09
C MET A 157 18.65 3.16 -2.89
N LYS A 158 17.93 3.59 -3.94
CA LYS A 158 17.26 2.66 -4.87
C LYS A 158 18.26 1.77 -5.58
N MET A 159 19.43 2.29 -5.99
CA MET A 159 20.50 1.47 -6.58
C MET A 159 21.00 0.38 -5.62
N GLN A 160 21.26 0.73 -4.36
CA GLN A 160 21.69 -0.25 -3.34
C GLN A 160 20.63 -1.33 -3.09
N ARG A 161 19.34 -0.94 -3.05
CA ARG A 161 18.24 -1.90 -2.94
C ARG A 161 18.17 -2.85 -4.14
N ILE A 162 18.42 -2.37 -5.35
CA ILE A 162 18.49 -3.22 -6.56
C ILE A 162 19.63 -4.24 -6.45
N LEU A 163 20.80 -3.81 -5.98
CA LEU A 163 21.92 -4.71 -5.74
C LEU A 163 21.58 -5.75 -4.67
N GLN A 164 20.91 -5.36 -3.59
CA GLN A 164 20.46 -6.28 -2.55
C GLN A 164 19.47 -7.31 -3.09
N LYS A 165 18.47 -6.87 -3.88
CA LYS A 165 17.51 -7.77 -4.57
C LYS A 165 18.24 -8.84 -5.39
N TRP A 166 19.28 -8.44 -6.14
CA TRP A 166 20.10 -9.39 -6.88
C TRP A 166 20.73 -10.43 -5.96
N HIS A 167 21.43 -10.01 -4.89
CA HIS A 167 22.12 -10.96 -4.00
C HIS A 167 21.18 -11.92 -3.28
N GLU A 168 19.96 -11.49 -2.96
CA GLU A 168 18.92 -12.33 -2.34
C GLU A 168 18.26 -13.30 -3.33
N SER A 169 18.38 -13.05 -4.64
CA SER A 169 17.76 -13.90 -5.66
C SER A 169 18.41 -15.29 -5.76
N PRO A 170 17.62 -16.32 -6.12
CA PRO A 170 18.17 -17.62 -6.51
C PRO A 170 19.17 -17.52 -7.67
N GLU A 171 18.93 -16.65 -8.64
CA GLU A 171 19.72 -16.50 -9.87
C GLU A 171 21.12 -15.92 -9.63
N ALA A 172 21.39 -15.37 -8.44
CA ALA A 172 22.73 -14.93 -8.05
C ALA A 172 23.66 -16.07 -7.60
N VAL A 173 23.11 -17.26 -7.35
CA VAL A 173 23.93 -18.46 -7.10
C VAL A 173 24.45 -18.98 -8.44
N ALA A 174 25.76 -19.15 -8.55
CA ALA A 174 26.42 -19.69 -9.74
C ALA A 174 26.75 -21.18 -9.57
N GLY A 175 26.76 -21.92 -10.67
CA GLY A 175 27.21 -23.32 -10.72
C GLY A 175 26.06 -24.31 -10.88
N ASP A 176 26.33 -25.43 -11.52
CA ASP A 176 25.31 -26.43 -11.90
C ASP A 176 25.33 -27.68 -11.02
N ASP A 177 26.04 -27.63 -9.88
CA ASP A 177 26.06 -28.75 -8.93
C ASP A 177 24.80 -28.80 -8.03
N ILE A 178 24.60 -29.94 -7.37
CA ILE A 178 23.47 -30.20 -6.47
C ILE A 178 23.45 -29.18 -5.31
N ALA A 179 24.62 -28.74 -4.83
CA ALA A 179 24.71 -27.80 -3.73
C ALA A 179 24.21 -26.40 -4.12
N ALA A 180 24.59 -25.92 -5.30
CA ALA A 180 24.14 -24.66 -5.89
C ALA A 180 22.63 -24.69 -6.12
N GLU A 181 22.10 -25.75 -6.73
CA GLU A 181 20.66 -25.91 -6.96
C GLU A 181 19.86 -25.98 -5.64
N LEU A 182 20.40 -26.61 -4.59
CA LEU A 182 19.78 -26.61 -3.27
C LEU A 182 19.75 -25.21 -2.65
N ILE A 183 20.83 -24.42 -2.77
CA ILE A 183 20.86 -23.03 -2.29
C ILE A 183 19.84 -22.18 -3.05
N ARG A 184 19.69 -22.36 -4.37
CA ARG A 184 18.69 -21.66 -5.17
C ARG A 184 17.28 -21.98 -4.71
N THR A 185 16.99 -23.25 -4.50
CA THR A 185 15.69 -23.73 -4.02
C THR A 185 15.37 -23.14 -2.64
N GLN A 186 16.34 -23.17 -1.71
CA GLN A 186 16.20 -22.57 -0.38
C GLN A 186 15.92 -21.06 -0.43
N ARG A 187 16.60 -20.33 -1.32
CA ARG A 187 16.33 -18.89 -1.54
C ARG A 187 14.94 -18.64 -2.11
N ALA A 188 14.49 -19.47 -3.05
CA ALA A 188 13.14 -19.38 -3.62
C ALA A 188 12.08 -19.61 -2.54
N VAL A 189 12.25 -20.63 -1.70
CA VAL A 189 11.37 -20.89 -0.54
C VAL A 189 11.33 -19.69 0.40
N ALA A 190 12.48 -19.09 0.72
CA ALA A 190 12.54 -17.91 1.58
C ALA A 190 11.80 -16.69 0.99
N ILE A 191 11.90 -16.46 -0.32
CA ILE A 191 11.17 -15.39 -1.02
C ILE A 191 9.66 -15.63 -0.95
N ILE A 192 9.20 -16.85 -1.22
CA ILE A 192 7.77 -17.18 -1.18
C ILE A 192 7.22 -17.05 0.24
N LYS A 193 7.93 -17.56 1.26
CA LYS A 193 7.54 -17.41 2.67
C LYS A 193 7.39 -15.94 3.06
N ARG A 194 8.32 -15.07 2.62
CA ARG A 194 8.22 -13.62 2.84
C ARG A 194 6.97 -13.03 2.18
N ARG A 195 6.70 -13.40 0.92
CA ARG A 195 5.53 -12.93 0.19
C ARG A 195 4.21 -13.36 0.85
N LEU A 196 4.14 -14.59 1.34
CA LEU A 196 2.99 -15.08 2.11
C LEU A 196 2.74 -14.23 3.37
N MET A 197 3.78 -13.93 4.14
CA MET A 197 3.67 -13.07 5.33
C MET A 197 3.20 -11.64 4.99
N GLU A 198 3.66 -11.08 3.85
CA GLU A 198 3.20 -9.77 3.37
C GLU A 198 1.70 -9.79 3.01
N ILE A 199 1.23 -10.84 2.35
CA ILE A 199 -0.18 -11.03 2.00
C ILE A 199 -1.03 -11.19 3.25
N GLU A 200 -0.61 -12.01 4.21
CA GLU A 200 -1.30 -12.20 5.49
C GLU A 200 -1.41 -10.89 6.28
N THR A 201 -0.32 -10.12 6.34
CA THR A 201 -0.31 -8.81 6.99
C THR A 201 -1.26 -7.84 6.29
N SER A 202 -1.25 -7.81 4.95
CA SER A 202 -2.12 -6.92 4.16
C SER A 202 -3.60 -7.31 4.27
N THR A 203 -3.89 -8.61 4.24
CA THR A 203 -5.22 -9.17 4.46
C THR A 203 -5.74 -8.79 5.85
N SER A 204 -4.90 -8.98 6.87
CA SER A 204 -5.26 -8.63 8.26
C SER A 204 -5.59 -7.16 8.38
N LYS A 205 -4.79 -6.27 7.79
CA LYS A 205 -5.06 -4.81 7.78
C LYS A 205 -6.44 -4.48 7.19
N ILE A 206 -6.82 -5.12 6.07
CA ILE A 206 -8.15 -4.93 5.48
C ILE A 206 -9.23 -5.40 6.45
N ILE A 207 -9.14 -6.64 6.93
CA ILE A 207 -10.18 -7.27 7.75
C ILE A 207 -10.38 -6.56 9.09
N THR A 208 -9.30 -6.04 9.70
CA THR A 208 -9.39 -5.30 10.97
C THR A 208 -9.83 -3.84 10.79
N SER A 209 -10.00 -3.34 9.57
CA SER A 209 -10.40 -1.96 9.34
C SER A 209 -11.88 -1.72 9.63
N ASP A 210 -12.21 -0.57 10.20
CA ASP A 210 -13.60 -0.16 10.44
C ASP A 210 -14.42 -0.13 9.14
N MET A 211 -13.77 0.19 8.02
CA MET A 211 -14.40 0.20 6.71
C MET A 211 -14.79 -1.21 6.25
N TYR A 212 -13.98 -2.22 6.56
CA TYR A 212 -14.33 -3.61 6.26
C TYR A 212 -15.49 -4.09 7.12
N VAL A 213 -15.50 -3.72 8.41
CA VAL A 213 -16.65 -3.99 9.29
C VAL A 213 -17.93 -3.33 8.75
N MET A 214 -17.84 -2.11 8.22
CA MET A 214 -18.97 -1.45 7.56
C MET A 214 -19.40 -2.20 6.28
N MET A 215 -18.45 -2.63 5.45
CA MET A 215 -18.73 -3.42 4.24
C MET A 215 -19.54 -4.67 4.56
N VAL A 216 -19.10 -5.45 5.56
CA VAL A 216 -19.80 -6.68 5.98
C VAL A 216 -21.21 -6.36 6.45
N LYS A 217 -21.40 -5.33 7.28
CA LYS A 217 -22.74 -4.92 7.76
C LYS A 217 -23.67 -4.53 6.61
N VAL A 218 -23.18 -3.77 5.63
CA VAL A 218 -23.96 -3.38 4.45
C VAL A 218 -24.34 -4.62 3.64
N GLN A 219 -23.39 -5.52 3.36
CA GLN A 219 -23.65 -6.75 2.60
C GLN A 219 -24.67 -7.66 3.31
N GLU A 220 -24.60 -7.79 4.63
CA GLU A 220 -25.57 -8.56 5.42
C GLU A 220 -26.98 -7.95 5.36
N ALA A 221 -27.09 -6.63 5.43
CA ALA A 221 -28.37 -5.94 5.31
C ALA A 221 -28.96 -6.04 3.90
N GLU A 222 -28.12 -5.94 2.87
CA GLU A 222 -28.53 -6.10 1.48
C GLU A 222 -29.12 -7.49 1.20
N ARG A 223 -28.59 -8.54 1.85
CA ARG A 223 -29.15 -9.91 1.75
C ARG A 223 -30.58 -10.03 2.27
N VAL A 224 -30.99 -9.16 3.18
CA VAL A 224 -32.38 -9.08 3.68
C VAL A 224 -33.17 -7.93 3.06
N GLY A 225 -32.66 -7.34 1.98
CA GLY A 225 -33.34 -6.28 1.21
C GLY A 225 -33.27 -4.89 1.84
N ARG A 226 -32.36 -4.66 2.79
CA ARG A 226 -32.20 -3.37 3.49
C ARG A 226 -30.98 -2.61 2.97
N ASP A 227 -31.17 -1.35 2.60
CA ASP A 227 -30.10 -0.46 2.12
C ASP A 227 -29.60 0.47 3.25
N ILE A 228 -28.56 0.03 3.95
CA ILE A 228 -27.92 0.81 5.03
C ILE A 228 -27.31 2.12 4.49
N LEU A 229 -26.76 2.15 3.28
CA LEU A 229 -26.13 3.35 2.75
C LEU A 229 -27.18 4.43 2.48
N ALA A 230 -28.33 4.05 1.91
CA ALA A 230 -29.46 4.96 1.75
C ALA A 230 -29.95 5.52 3.09
N GLU A 231 -30.15 4.66 4.10
CA GLU A 231 -30.54 5.09 5.45
C GLU A 231 -29.54 6.08 6.07
N MET A 232 -28.23 5.82 5.90
CA MET A 232 -27.18 6.73 6.36
C MET A 232 -27.27 8.09 5.64
N THR A 233 -27.48 8.10 4.32
CA THR A 233 -27.62 9.36 3.58
C THR A 233 -28.82 10.18 4.04
N ILE A 234 -29.98 9.55 4.29
CA ILE A 234 -31.18 10.22 4.83
C ILE A 234 -30.89 10.81 6.21
N SER A 235 -30.20 10.05 7.08
CA SER A 235 -29.81 10.53 8.41
C SER A 235 -28.88 11.74 8.34
N ILE A 236 -27.91 11.74 7.42
CA ILE A 236 -26.99 12.86 7.25
C ILE A 236 -27.71 14.08 6.66
N ASP A 237 -28.60 13.89 5.69
CA ASP A 237 -29.40 14.99 5.12
C ASP A 237 -30.25 15.69 6.18
N ALA A 238 -30.86 14.92 7.09
CA ALA A 238 -31.59 15.48 8.23
C ALA A 238 -30.68 16.32 9.14
N LYS A 239 -29.44 15.86 9.42
CA LYS A 239 -28.46 16.60 10.22
C LYS A 239 -27.95 17.85 9.50
N ILE A 240 -27.75 17.79 8.18
CA ILE A 240 -27.37 18.95 7.35
C ILE A 240 -28.44 20.02 7.46
N LYS A 241 -29.71 19.64 7.28
CA LYS A 241 -30.85 20.57 7.39
C LYS A 241 -30.95 21.21 8.77
N ASP A 242 -30.77 20.42 9.83
CA ASP A 242 -30.74 20.94 11.21
C ASP A 242 -29.58 21.92 11.44
N ALA A 243 -28.38 21.60 10.95
CA ALA A 243 -27.21 22.47 11.05
C ALA A 243 -27.41 23.78 10.26
N GLN A 244 -27.97 23.73 9.06
CA GLN A 244 -28.31 24.90 8.25
C GLN A 244 -29.32 25.80 8.97
N ASN A 245 -30.39 25.23 9.53
CA ASN A 245 -31.37 26.00 10.31
C ASN A 245 -30.74 26.70 11.51
N LYS A 246 -29.86 26.01 12.24
CA LYS A 246 -29.12 26.59 13.38
C LYS A 246 -28.20 27.73 12.94
N LEU A 247 -27.56 27.63 11.78
CA LEU A 247 -26.71 28.70 11.23
C LEU A 247 -27.55 29.94 10.93
N VAL A 248 -28.67 29.78 10.22
CA VAL A 248 -29.58 30.89 9.87
C VAL A 248 -30.06 31.59 11.15
N ILE A 249 -30.56 30.84 12.14
CA ILE A 249 -31.03 31.42 13.40
C ILE A 249 -29.92 32.22 14.09
N ARG A 250 -28.67 31.78 14.05
CA ARG A 250 -27.55 32.45 14.74
C ARG A 250 -26.91 33.60 13.98
N MET A 251 -27.02 33.63 12.66
CA MET A 251 -26.55 34.75 11.83
C MET A 251 -27.51 35.93 11.87
N PHE A 252 -28.81 35.68 11.93
CA PHE A 252 -29.86 36.71 11.89
C PHE A 252 -30.55 36.98 13.24
N GLY A 253 -30.17 36.24 14.29
CA GLY A 253 -30.58 36.46 15.69
C GLY A 253 -29.41 36.82 16.58
#